data_AF-A0A7J2MNX6-F1
#
_entry.id   AF-A0A7J2MNX6-F1
#
_cell.length_a   1.000
_cell.length_b   1.000
_cell.length_c   1.000
_cell.angle_alpha   90.00
_cell.angle_beta   90.00
_cell.angle_gamma   90.00
#
_symmetry.space_group_name_H-M   'P 1'
#
loop_
_entity.id
_entity.type
_entity.pdbx_description
1 polymer ?
#
loop_
_entity_poly.entity_id
_entity_poly.type
_entity_poly.pdbx_seq_one_letter_code
_entity_poly.pdbx_strand_id
1 'polypeptide(L)' 'MRKIGEGKTKIIYEKGDRYVVEFKNDMTAFDNIRKTSFEKKGTILADFKHNCMVIEWLKYM' A
#
# COMPACT_ATOMS: atom_id res chain seq x y z
N MET A 1 -16.08 7.15 4.45
CA MET A 1 -15.03 6.35 3.79
C MET A 1 -15.47 4.91 3.85
N ARG A 2 -15.59 4.22 2.71
CA ARG A 2 -16.12 2.84 2.64
C ARG A 2 -15.00 1.90 2.24
N LYS A 3 -14.77 0.82 3.00
CA LYS A 3 -13.83 -0.25 2.61
C LYS A 3 -14.41 -1.02 1.43
N ILE A 4 -13.65 -1.12 0.34
CA ILE A 4 -14.07 -1.80 -0.89
C ILE A 4 -13.22 -3.02 -1.24
N GLY A 5 -12.04 -3.15 -0.63
CA GLY A 5 -11.17 -4.30 -0.85
C GLY A 5 -10.11 -4.42 0.22
N GLU A 6 -9.69 -5.65 0.46
CA GLU A 6 -8.55 -5.96 1.31
C GLU A 6 -7.69 -7.04 0.66
N GLY A 7 -6.40 -6.77 0.55
CA GLY A 7 -5.39 -7.74 0.17
C GLY A 7 -4.49 -8.10 1.35
N LYS A 8 -3.50 -8.97 1.07
CA LYS A 8 -2.52 -9.43 2.07
C LYS A 8 -1.83 -8.28 2.80
N THR A 9 -1.48 -7.20 2.10
CA THR A 9 -0.65 -6.09 2.62
C THR A 9 -1.30 -4.70 2.51
N LYS A 10 -2.51 -4.60 1.98
CA LYS A 10 -3.16 -3.29 1.74
C LYS A 10 -4.67 -3.35 1.86
N ILE A 11 -5.28 -2.24 2.26
CA ILE A 11 -6.72 -2.04 2.28
C ILE A 11 -7.04 -0.88 1.32
N ILE A 12 -8.12 -1.02 0.56
CA ILE A 12 -8.60 0.01 -0.36
C ILE A 12 -9.93 0.53 0.16
N TYR A 13 -10.01 1.85 0.28
CA TYR A 13 -11.23 2.56 0.62
C TYR A 13 -11.66 3.46 -0.53
N GLU A 14 -12.96 3.53 -0.74
CA GLU A 14 -13.61 4.53 -1.57
C GLU A 14 -13.91 5.78 -0.72
N LYS A 15 -13.55 6.95 -1.27
CA LYS A 15 -13.80 8.27 -0.68
C LYS A 15 -14.14 9.28 -1.78
N GLY A 16 -15.42 9.30 -2.18
CA GLY A 16 -15.93 10.24 -3.18
C GLY A 16 -15.34 9.97 -4.57
N ASP A 17 -14.63 10.95 -5.12
CA ASP A 17 -13.95 10.88 -6.42
C ASP A 17 -12.61 10.13 -6.38
N ARG A 18 -12.19 9.63 -5.21
CA ARG A 18 -10.85 9.06 -5.01
C ARG A 18 -10.88 7.72 -4.28
N TYR A 19 -9.80 6.98 -4.49
CA TYR A 19 -9.47 5.81 -3.70
C TYR A 19 -8.34 6.13 -2.72
N VAL A 20 -8.46 5.63 -1.49
CA VAL A 20 -7.43 5.68 -0.46
C VAL A 20 -6.86 4.27 -0.30
N VAL A 21 -5.54 4.14 -0.41
CA VAL A 21 -4.83 2.88 -0.19
C VAL A 21 -4.08 2.96 1.13
N GLU A 22 -4.44 2.10 2.07
CA GLU A 22 -3.75 1.93 3.34
C GLU A 22 -2.80 0.74 3.25
N PHE A 23 -1.52 0.94 3.60
CA PHE A 23 -0.51 -0.12 3.60
C PHE A 23 -0.36 -0.71 5.00
N LYS A 24 -0.54 -2.04 5.11
CA LYS A 24 -0.41 -2.78 6.36
C LYS A 24 1.05 -3.07 6.69
N ASN A 25 1.31 -3.22 7.98
CA ASN A 25 2.58 -3.73 8.50
C ASN A 25 2.74 -5.24 8.33
N ASP A 26 1.66 -5.93 7.95
CA ASP A 26 1.67 -7.37 7.69
C ASP A 26 2.56 -7.73 6.51
N MET A 27 3.23 -8.87 6.64
CA MET A 27 3.99 -9.52 5.60
C MET A 27 3.64 -11.00 5.56
N THR A 28 3.50 -11.52 4.34
CA THR A 28 3.16 -12.91 4.09
C THR A 28 4.10 -13.47 3.04
N ALA A 29 4.50 -14.74 3.17
CA ALA A 29 5.30 -15.46 2.19
C ALA A 29 4.73 -16.86 1.96
N PHE A 30 5.09 -17.48 0.82
CA PHE A 30 4.63 -18.81 0.41
C PHE A 30 3.10 -18.95 0.50
N ASP A 31 2.36 -18.07 -0.19
CA ASP A 31 0.89 -18.07 -0.19
C ASP A 31 0.20 -18.12 1.17
N ASN A 32 0.67 -17.26 2.09
CA ASN A 32 0.20 -17.13 3.47
C ASN A 32 0.63 -18.27 4.41
N ILE A 33 1.48 -19.20 3.99
CA ILE A 33 2.06 -20.21 4.88
C ILE A 33 2.91 -19.54 5.97
N ARG A 34 3.66 -18.49 5.62
CA ARG A 34 4.38 -17.66 6.59
C ARG A 34 3.71 -16.30 6.73
N LYS A 35 3.51 -15.86 7.97
CA LYS A 35 2.94 -14.56 8.32
C LYS A 35 3.78 -13.92 9.42
N THR A 36 4.03 -12.63 9.30
CA THR A 36 4.71 -11.81 10.31
C THR A 36 4.29 -10.36 10.12
N SER A 37 4.73 -9.47 11.01
CA SER A 37 4.52 -8.03 10.88
C SER A 37 5.81 -7.30 11.24
N PHE A 38 6.08 -6.21 10.53
CA PHE A 38 7.19 -5.32 10.81
C PHE A 38 6.65 -3.93 11.09
N GLU A 39 7.01 -3.37 12.23
CA GLU A 39 6.62 -2.01 12.58
C GLU A 39 7.08 -1.03 11.48
N LYS A 40 6.24 -0.03 11.18
CA LYS A 40 6.49 1.03 10.18
C LYS A 40 6.66 0.56 8.73
N LYS A 41 6.59 -0.74 8.42
CA LYS A 41 6.64 -1.25 7.04
C LYS A 41 5.61 -0.57 6.13
N GLY A 42 4.38 -0.38 6.62
CA GLY A 42 3.31 0.27 5.88
C GLY A 42 3.67 1.70 5.48
N THR A 43 4.18 2.48 6.45
CA THR A 43 4.61 3.87 6.24
C THR A 43 5.75 3.96 5.23
N ILE A 44 6.81 3.16 5.41
CA ILE A 44 7.97 3.14 4.51
C ILE A 44 7.56 2.80 3.07
N LEU A 45 6.64 1.84 2.91
CA LEU A 45 6.11 1.49 1.59
C LEU A 45 5.28 2.62 0.96
N ALA A 46 4.49 3.34 1.75
CA ALA A 46 3.73 4.48 1.27
C ALA A 46 4.67 5.59 0.76
N ASP A 47 5.70 5.92 1.53
CA ASP A 47 6.70 6.94 1.17
C ASP A 47 7.48 6.55 -0.09
N PHE A 48 7.93 5.30 -0.17
CA PHE A 48 8.62 4.78 -1.35
C PHE A 48 7.74 4.86 -2.60
N LYS A 49 6.47 4.46 -2.51
CA LYS A 49 5.53 4.51 -3.63
C LYS A 49 5.24 5.93 -4.09
N HIS A 50 5.09 6.86 -3.16
CA HIS A 50 4.96 8.28 -3.48
C HIS A 50 6.18 8.77 -4.28
N ASN A 51 7.39 8.49 -3.80
CA ASN A 51 8.63 8.92 -4.46
C ASN A 51 8.82 8.28 -5.84
N CYS A 52 8.51 7.00 -6.02
CA CYS A 52 8.59 6.36 -7.33
C CYS A 52 7.65 7.00 -8.36
N MET A 53 6.42 7.32 -7.98
CA MET A 53 5.47 7.97 -8.88
C MET A 53 5.96 9.36 -9.30
N VAL A 54 6.56 10.12 -8.37
CA VAL A 54 7.14 11.43 -8.67
C VAL A 54 8.29 11.28 -9.67
N ILE A 55 9.19 10.32 -9.45
CA ILE A 55 10.32 10.08 -10.36
C ILE A 55 9.84 9.65 -11.76
N GLU A 56 8.83 8.79 -11.85
CA GLU A 56 8.26 8.39 -13.13
C GLU A 56 7.64 9.58 -13.87
N TRP A 57 6.90 10.44 -13.19
CA TRP A 57 6.35 11.68 -13.77
C TRP A 57 7.45 12.61 -14.31
N LEU A 58 8.55 12.78 -13.58
CA LEU A 58 9.68 13.60 -14.02
C LEU A 58 10.38 13.07 -15.27
N LYS A 59 10.31 11.75 -15.55
CA LYS A 59 10.91 11.17 -16.76
C LYS A 59 10.16 11.51 -18.06
N TYR A 60 8.89 11.91 -17.96
CA TYR A 60 8.02 12.21 -19.10
C TYR A 60 7.82 13.72 -19.33
N MET A 61 8.57 14.57 -18.62
CA MET A 61 8.70 16.01 -18.89
C MET A 61 10.02 16.29 -19.61
#